data_AF-A0A1V6CJ04-F1
#
_entry.id   AF-A0A1V6CJ04-F1
#
_cell.length_a   1.000
_cell.length_b   1.000
_cell.length_c   1.000
_cell.angle_alpha   90.00
_cell.angle_beta   90.00
_cell.angle_gamma   90.00
#
_symmetry.space_group_name_H-M   'P 1'
#
loop_
_entity.id
_entity.type
_entity.pdbx_description
1 polymer ?
#
loop_
_entity_poly.entity_id
_entity_poly.type
_entity_poly.pdbx_seq_one_letter_code
_entity_poly.pdbx_strand_id
1 'polypeptide(L)'
;MRPDVIFAAGDLSDPHGTHQLCEQAGITALKQYLGAGNPEPEFWLYRGAWQEWPPEQVDMAVPLSPTEVKHKRFAIFRHQSQKDRAMFPGPYDSREFWQRAEERNKATAVSYDALGLPEYHAIEAFVRYPCPRSAHTESQLTRLEP
;
A
#
# COMPACT_ATOMS: atom_id res chain seq x y z
N MET A 1 -14.42 1.77 -18.91
CA MET A 1 -15.13 1.40 -17.66
C MET A 1 -15.55 2.69 -16.95
N ARG A 2 -16.51 2.65 -16.02
CA ARG A 2 -16.90 3.77 -15.13
C ARG A 2 -16.79 3.25 -13.68
N PRO A 3 -15.59 3.27 -13.09
CA PRO A 3 -15.39 2.66 -11.79
C PRO A 3 -16.06 3.51 -10.71
N ASP A 4 -16.63 2.85 -9.70
CA ASP A 4 -17.03 3.51 -8.45
C ASP A 4 -15.86 3.54 -7.45
N VAL A 5 -14.93 2.60 -7.58
CA VAL A 5 -13.77 2.42 -6.68
C VAL A 5 -12.52 2.09 -7.47
N ILE A 6 -11.39 2.68 -7.07
CA ILE A 6 -10.06 2.46 -7.62
C ILE A 6 -9.11 2.11 -6.47
N PHE A 7 -8.30 1.07 -6.64
CA PHE A 7 -7.20 0.74 -5.74
C PHE A 7 -5.86 0.91 -6.49
N ALA A 8 -4.89 1.60 -5.90
CA ALA A 8 -3.54 1.71 -6.45
C ALA A 8 -2.47 1.65 -5.36
N ALA A 9 -1.24 1.36 -5.77
CA ALA A 9 -0.09 1.47 -4.89
C ALA A 9 0.24 2.95 -4.64
N GLY A 10 0.29 3.35 -3.37
CA GLY A 10 0.70 4.69 -2.92
C GLY A 10 2.11 4.73 -2.36
N ASP A 11 3.02 3.91 -2.91
CA ASP A 11 4.34 3.66 -2.33
C ASP A 11 5.46 4.44 -3.04
N LEU A 12 5.71 5.68 -2.60
CA LEU A 12 6.75 6.56 -3.17
C LEU A 12 8.19 6.14 -2.83
N SER A 13 8.37 5.16 -1.94
CA SER A 13 9.69 4.75 -1.42
C SER A 13 10.47 3.82 -2.37
N ASP A 14 10.00 3.65 -3.61
CA ASP A 14 10.61 2.74 -4.58
C ASP A 14 11.98 3.27 -5.08
N PRO A 15 13.10 2.55 -4.88
CA PRO A 15 14.42 2.97 -5.31
C PRO A 15 14.54 3.19 -6.83
N HIS A 16 13.62 2.62 -7.62
CA HIS A 16 13.59 2.79 -9.07
C HIS A 16 12.51 3.78 -9.55
N GLY A 17 11.72 4.37 -8.64
CA GLY A 17 10.67 5.36 -8.96
C GLY A 17 9.51 4.83 -9.80
N THR A 18 9.39 3.51 -9.99
CA THR A 18 8.33 2.91 -10.81
C THR A 18 6.97 3.08 -10.14
N HIS A 19 6.89 2.88 -8.82
CA HIS A 19 5.66 3.12 -8.08
C HIS A 19 5.21 4.58 -8.13
N GLN A 20 6.14 5.53 -8.00
CA GLN A 20 5.86 6.96 -8.13
C GLN A 20 5.33 7.29 -9.53
N LEU A 21 5.96 6.77 -10.58
CA LEU A 21 5.50 6.98 -11.96
C LEU A 21 4.09 6.41 -12.18
N CYS A 22 3.82 5.19 -11.70
CA CYS A 22 2.51 4.58 -11.80
C CYS A 22 1.43 5.35 -11.03
N GLU A 23 1.74 5.84 -9.83
CA GLU A 23 0.83 6.69 -9.05
C GLU A 23 0.52 8.00 -9.78
N GLN A 24 1.55 8.69 -10.29
CA GLN A 24 1.39 9.93 -11.05
C GLN A 24 0.56 9.71 -12.32
N ALA A 25 0.79 8.60 -13.04
CA ALA A 25 -0.01 8.22 -14.19
C ALA A 25 -1.48 7.99 -13.80
N GLY A 26 -1.74 7.27 -12.71
CA GLY A 26 -3.08 7.03 -12.18
C GLY A 26 -3.81 8.32 -11.78
N ILE A 27 -3.13 9.23 -11.06
CA ILE A 27 -3.67 10.54 -10.70
C ILE A 27 -3.96 11.39 -11.94
N THR A 28 -3.07 11.37 -12.93
CA THR A 28 -3.27 12.10 -14.19
C THR A 28 -4.48 11.57 -14.95
N ALA A 29 -4.64 10.24 -15.02
CA ALA A 29 -5.80 9.61 -15.62
C ALA A 29 -7.10 9.95 -14.87
N LEU A 30 -7.07 9.96 -13.54
CA LEU A 30 -8.23 10.38 -12.73
C LEU A 30 -8.62 11.84 -13.04
N LYS A 31 -7.65 12.76 -13.09
CA LYS A 31 -7.92 14.17 -13.44
C LYS A 31 -8.56 14.31 -14.82
N GLN A 32 -8.08 13.57 -15.82
CA GLN A 32 -8.68 13.56 -17.15
C GLN A 32 -10.10 12.98 -17.14
N TYR A 33 -10.31 11.90 -16.38
CA TYR A 33 -11.62 11.27 -16.22
C TYR A 33 -12.65 12.22 -15.61
N LEU A 34 -12.28 12.93 -14.54
CA LEU A 34 -13.10 13.95 -13.89
C LEU A 34 -13.33 15.16 -14.81
N GLY A 35 -12.30 15.60 -15.54
CA GLY A 35 -12.39 16.71 -16.49
C GLY A 35 -13.35 16.46 -17.65
N ALA A 36 -13.62 15.19 -17.98
CA ALA A 36 -14.64 14.80 -18.94
C ALA A 36 -16.08 14.76 -18.36
N GLY A 37 -16.28 15.20 -17.11
CA GLY A 37 -17.59 15.26 -16.46
C GLY A 37 -18.10 13.93 -15.90
N ASN A 38 -17.20 12.95 -15.72
CA ASN A 38 -17.59 11.67 -15.12
C ASN A 38 -17.71 11.77 -13.59
N PRO A 39 -18.51 10.89 -12.93
CA PRO A 39 -18.60 10.81 -11.48
C PRO A 39 -17.25 10.51 -10.83
N GLU A 40 -17.00 11.07 -9.66
CA GLU A 40 -15.76 10.83 -8.92
C GLU A 40 -15.77 9.45 -8.24
N PRO A 41 -14.82 8.55 -8.57
CA PRO A 41 -14.66 7.28 -7.86
C PRO A 41 -13.98 7.49 -6.51
N GLU A 42 -14.22 6.57 -5.58
CA GLU A 42 -13.33 6.43 -4.42
C GLU A 42 -11.97 5.94 -4.87
N PHE A 43 -10.90 6.62 -4.44
CA PHE A 43 -9.54 6.23 -4.80
C PHE A 43 -8.73 5.90 -3.55
N TRP A 44 -8.42 4.62 -3.39
CA TRP A 44 -7.74 4.05 -2.24
C TRP A 44 -6.30 3.64 -2.55
N LEU A 45 -5.38 4.03 -1.68
CA LEU A 45 -3.96 3.78 -1.79
C LEU A 45 -3.51 2.71 -0.79
N TYR A 46 -2.92 1.64 -1.29
CA TYR A 46 -2.29 0.58 -0.47
C TYR A 46 -0.77 0.65 -0.56
N ARG A 47 -0.06 0.06 0.41
CA ARG A 47 1.41 -0.04 0.40
C ARG A 47 1.91 -1.42 -0.04
N GLY A 48 3.17 -1.43 -0.48
CA GLY A 48 3.89 -2.67 -0.75
C GLY A 48 4.29 -3.42 0.53
N ALA A 49 5.08 -4.48 0.37
CA ALA A 49 5.48 -5.34 1.48
C ALA A 49 6.52 -4.73 2.44
N TRP A 50 7.11 -3.57 2.12
CA TRP A 50 8.26 -3.02 2.84
C TRP A 50 7.90 -2.08 3.98
N GLN A 51 6.87 -1.27 3.79
CA GLN A 51 6.45 -0.24 4.74
C GLN A 51 4.93 -0.21 4.77
N GLU A 52 4.37 0.11 5.93
CA GLU A 52 2.94 0.34 6.09
C GLU A 52 2.67 1.82 6.41
N TRP A 53 1.44 2.25 6.19
CA TRP A 53 0.93 3.49 6.76
C TRP A 53 0.94 3.45 8.30
N PRO A 54 1.34 4.54 8.97
CA PRO A 54 1.17 4.62 10.41
C PRO A 54 -0.33 4.70 10.75
N PRO A 55 -0.77 4.15 11.91
CA PRO A 55 -2.20 3.99 12.22
C PRO A 55 -3.03 5.27 12.08
N GLU A 56 -2.48 6.43 12.43
CA GLU A 56 -3.16 7.73 12.36
C GLU A 56 -3.38 8.26 10.94
N GLN A 57 -2.72 7.67 9.93
CA GLN A 57 -2.93 8.01 8.51
C GLN A 57 -3.92 7.06 7.82
N VAL A 58 -4.30 5.95 8.46
CA VAL A 58 -5.16 4.92 7.86
C VAL A 58 -6.61 5.38 7.89
N ASP A 59 -7.21 5.53 6.71
CA ASP A 59 -8.63 5.87 6.56
C ASP A 59 -9.53 4.62 6.57
N MET A 60 -8.99 3.49 6.11
CA MET A 60 -9.71 2.21 6.08
C MET A 60 -8.79 1.07 6.49
N ALA A 61 -9.17 0.38 7.57
CA ALA A 61 -8.52 -0.82 8.08
C ALA A 61 -9.41 -2.03 7.82
N VAL A 62 -8.97 -2.94 6.96
CA VAL A 62 -9.71 -4.14 6.58
C VAL A 62 -9.17 -5.34 7.36
N PRO A 63 -9.92 -5.93 8.30
CA PRO A 63 -9.49 -7.12 9.01
C PRO A 63 -9.46 -8.33 8.07
N LEU A 64 -8.42 -9.16 8.22
CA LEU A 64 -8.22 -10.38 7.45
C LEU A 64 -8.26 -11.60 8.38
N SER A 65 -9.02 -12.60 7.99
CA SER A 65 -9.02 -13.93 8.60
C SER A 65 -7.76 -14.73 8.24
N PRO A 66 -7.42 -15.80 8.99
CA PRO A 66 -6.32 -16.70 8.63
C PRO A 66 -6.45 -17.30 7.22
N THR A 67 -7.68 -17.54 6.76
CA THR A 67 -7.97 -18.06 5.42
C THR A 67 -7.67 -17.02 4.34
N GLU A 68 -8.03 -15.75 4.56
CA GLU A 68 -7.74 -14.67 3.61
C GLU A 68 -6.24 -14.38 3.52
N VAL A 69 -5.52 -14.41 4.65
CA VAL A 69 -4.05 -14.33 4.64
C VAL A 69 -3.43 -15.48 3.85
N LYS A 70 -3.94 -16.70 4.03
CA LYS A 70 -3.49 -17.86 3.24
C LYS A 70 -3.76 -17.68 1.74
N HIS A 71 -4.92 -17.14 1.34
CA HIS A 71 -5.22 -16.83 -0.06
C HIS A 71 -4.30 -15.74 -0.62
N LYS A 72 -4.05 -14.66 0.13
CA LYS A 72 -3.12 -13.60 -0.25
C LYS A 72 -1.72 -14.15 -0.50
N ARG A 73 -1.21 -15.01 0.39
CA ARG A 73 0.08 -15.69 0.22
C ARG A 73 0.12 -16.52 -1.07
N PHE A 74 -0.91 -17.31 -1.35
CA PHE A 74 -0.96 -18.07 -2.61
C PHE A 74 -1.05 -17.18 -3.86
N ALA A 75 -1.76 -16.05 -3.78
CA ALA A 75 -1.80 -15.09 -4.87
C ALA A 75 -0.39 -14.53 -5.15
N ILE A 76 0.36 -14.13 -4.12
CA ILE A 76 1.75 -13.69 -4.23
C ILE A 76 2.62 -14.77 -4.88
N PHE A 77 2.49 -16.03 -4.45
CA PHE A 77 3.28 -17.13 -5.01
C PHE A 77 3.06 -17.38 -6.52
N ARG A 78 1.92 -16.95 -7.09
CA ARG A 78 1.67 -17.05 -8.53
C ARG A 78 2.53 -16.09 -9.35
N HIS A 79 3.13 -15.08 -8.71
CA HIS A 79 4.04 -14.15 -9.35
C HIS A 79 5.48 -14.58 -9.08
N GLN A 80 6.07 -15.30 -10.04
CA GLN A 80 7.41 -15.88 -9.89
C GLN A 80 8.48 -14.83 -9.57
N SER A 81 8.38 -13.61 -10.10
CA SER A 81 9.26 -12.48 -9.78
C SER A 81 9.14 -11.95 -8.33
N GLN A 82 8.10 -12.36 -7.60
CA GLN A 82 7.88 -12.04 -6.18
C GLN A 82 8.12 -13.26 -5.27
N LYS A 83 8.37 -14.43 -5.85
CA LYS A 83 8.70 -15.66 -5.11
C LYS A 83 10.16 -15.67 -4.66
N ASP A 84 11.06 -15.10 -5.46
CA ASP A 84 12.48 -15.07 -5.13
C ASP A 84 12.79 -14.03 -4.04
N ARG A 85 13.96 -14.15 -3.40
CA ARG A 85 14.51 -13.11 -2.52
C ARG A 85 14.40 -11.77 -3.25
N ALA A 86 14.07 -10.71 -2.50
CA ALA A 86 14.05 -9.36 -3.08
C ALA A 86 15.32 -9.13 -3.90
N MET A 87 15.20 -8.47 -5.07
CA MET A 87 16.36 -8.18 -5.91
C MET A 87 17.41 -7.34 -5.16
N PHE A 88 16.97 -6.58 -4.14
CA PHE A 88 17.81 -5.85 -3.19
C PHE A 88 17.29 -6.10 -1.77
N PRO A 89 17.55 -7.26 -1.16
CA PRO A 89 17.31 -7.42 0.26
C PRO A 89 18.34 -6.53 0.96
N GLY A 90 17.92 -5.73 1.94
CA GLY A 90 18.88 -5.10 2.84
C GLY A 90 19.85 -6.18 3.37
N PRO A 91 21.09 -5.82 3.76
CA PRO A 91 22.17 -6.78 4.05
C PRO A 91 21.82 -7.86 5.10
N TYR A 92 20.73 -7.68 5.85
CA TYR A 92 20.30 -8.56 6.93
C TYR A 92 18.83 -9.03 6.83
N ASP A 93 18.10 -8.75 5.74
CA ASP A 93 16.70 -9.21 5.58
C ASP A 93 16.61 -10.41 4.64
N SER A 94 16.43 -11.61 5.21
CA SER A 94 16.33 -12.86 4.46
C SER A 94 14.90 -13.22 4.03
N ARG A 95 13.89 -12.43 4.41
CA ARG A 95 12.48 -12.75 4.21
C ARG A 95 12.06 -12.65 2.74
N GLU A 96 11.29 -13.62 2.28
CA GLU A 96 10.59 -13.60 1.00
C GLU A 96 9.48 -12.53 0.98
N PHE A 97 9.04 -12.11 -0.21
CA PHE A 97 8.04 -11.03 -0.32
C PHE A 97 6.73 -11.36 0.42
N TRP A 98 6.27 -12.61 0.33
CA TRP A 98 5.06 -13.03 1.02
C TRP A 98 5.19 -12.98 2.55
N GLN A 99 6.38 -13.30 3.09
CA GLN A 99 6.65 -13.22 4.53
C GLN A 99 6.57 -11.77 5.00
N ARG A 100 7.19 -10.86 4.25
CA ARG A 100 7.12 -9.41 4.52
C ARG A 100 5.68 -8.88 4.44
N ALA A 101 4.92 -9.27 3.41
CA ALA A 101 3.53 -8.86 3.26
C ALA A 101 2.64 -9.36 4.42
N GLU A 102 2.80 -10.62 4.81
CA GLU A 102 2.05 -11.24 5.92
C GLU A 102 2.43 -10.63 7.27
N GLU A 103 3.73 -10.48 7.55
CA GLU A 103 4.24 -9.85 8.78
C GLU A 103 3.80 -8.39 8.89
N ARG A 104 3.80 -7.63 7.79
CA ARG A 104 3.28 -6.26 7.76
C ARG A 104 1.82 -6.21 8.19
N ASN A 105 0.94 -7.02 7.57
CA ASN A 105 -0.48 -7.01 7.94
C ASN A 105 -0.70 -7.45 9.39
N LYS A 106 0.09 -8.40 9.88
CA LYS A 106 0.06 -8.84 11.29
C LYS A 106 0.51 -7.72 12.23
N ALA A 107 1.56 -6.98 11.87
CA ALA A 107 2.05 -5.85 12.66
C ALA A 107 1.00 -4.73 12.77
N THR A 108 0.23 -4.47 11.69
CA THR A 108 -0.90 -3.54 11.73
C THR A 108 -1.97 -3.99 12.72
N ALA A 109 -2.36 -5.27 12.70
CA ALA A 109 -3.28 -5.86 13.68
C ALA A 109 -2.78 -5.69 15.13
N VAL A 110 -1.51 -6.03 15.39
CA VAL A 110 -0.89 -5.87 16.73
C VAL A 110 -0.87 -4.41 17.17
N SER A 111 -0.60 -3.48 16.25
CA SER A 111 -0.60 -2.05 16.55
C SER A 111 -1.99 -1.56 16.93
N TYR A 112 -3.03 -2.04 16.25
CA TYR A 112 -4.42 -1.70 16.53
C TYR A 112 -4.89 -2.29 17.87
N ASP A 113 -4.54 -3.53 18.16
CA ASP A 113 -4.81 -4.17 19.46
C ASP A 113 -4.14 -3.40 20.62
N ALA A 114 -2.89 -2.98 20.44
CA ALA A 114 -2.19 -2.15 21.42
C ALA A 114 -2.83 -0.76 21.65
N LEU A 115 -3.60 -0.26 20.68
CA LEU A 115 -4.40 0.96 20.80
C LEU A 115 -5.79 0.72 21.44
N GLY A 116 -6.10 -0.53 21.80
CA GLY A 116 -7.37 -0.93 22.41
C GLY A 116 -8.48 -1.23 21.41
N LEU A 117 -8.16 -1.41 20.12
CA LEU A 117 -9.12 -1.84 19.10
C LEU A 117 -9.27 -3.37 19.09
N PRO A 118 -10.32 -3.92 18.47
CA PRO A 118 -10.53 -5.36 18.43
C PRO A 118 -9.35 -6.13 17.81
N GLU A 119 -9.03 -7.28 18.40
CA GLU A 119 -7.98 -8.17 17.92
C GLU A 119 -8.38 -8.84 16.61
N TYR A 120 -7.47 -8.80 15.63
CA TYR A 120 -7.60 -9.49 14.34
C TYR A 120 -6.33 -10.25 14.01
N HIS A 121 -6.44 -11.29 13.16
CA HIS A 121 -5.28 -12.06 12.73
C HIS A 121 -4.28 -11.22 11.91
N ALA A 122 -4.82 -10.33 11.07
CA ALA A 122 -4.08 -9.40 10.23
C ALA A 122 -5.00 -8.25 9.79
N ILE A 123 -4.43 -7.09 9.44
CA ILE A 123 -5.16 -5.93 8.90
C ILE A 123 -4.48 -5.44 7.63
N GLU A 124 -5.26 -5.17 6.58
CA GLU A 124 -4.82 -4.40 5.40
C GLU A 124 -5.23 -2.94 5.54
N ALA A 125 -4.30 -2.02 5.32
CA ALA A 125 -4.51 -0.60 5.49
C ALA A 125 -4.60 0.13 4.15
N PHE A 126 -5.57 1.03 4.05
CA PHE A 126 -5.77 1.90 2.90
C PHE A 126 -5.92 3.35 3.33
N VAL A 127 -5.44 4.25 2.47
CA VAL A 127 -5.56 5.70 2.62
C VAL A 127 -6.32 6.26 1.43
N ARG A 128 -7.23 7.20 1.66
CA ARG A 128 -8.02 7.82 0.60
C ARG A 128 -7.20 8.91 -0.09
N TYR A 129 -7.21 8.91 -1.42
CA TYR A 129 -6.72 10.05 -2.19
C TYR A 129 -7.77 11.19 -2.17
N PRO A 130 -7.36 12.46 -2.00
CA PRO A 130 -5.99 12.93 -1.77
C PRO A 130 -5.51 12.63 -0.35
N CYS A 131 -4.39 11.91 -0.23
CA CYS A 131 -3.76 11.63 1.06
C CYS A 131 -3.20 12.94 1.63
N PRO A 132 -3.58 13.37 2.85
CA PRO A 132 -2.90 14.46 3.53
C PRO A 132 -1.45 14.02 3.75
N ARG A 133 -0.50 14.66 3.08
CA ARG A 133 0.91 14.31 3.22
C ARG A 133 1.35 14.71 4.62
N SER A 134 1.86 13.75 5.39
CA SER A 134 2.60 14.09 6.61
C SER A 134 3.79 14.99 6.23
N ALA A 135 4.22 15.89 7.12
CA ALA A 135 5.39 16.75 6.89
C ALA A 135 6.67 15.95 6.50
N HIS A 136 6.73 14.67 6.88
CA HIS A 136 7.80 13.75 6.49
C HIS A 136 7.77 13.42 4.99
N THR A 137 6.58 13.22 4.40
CA THR A 137 6.36 12.91 2.99
C THR A 137 6.63 14.11 2.08
N GLU A 138 6.32 15.33 2.52
CA GLU A 138 6.70 16.55 1.80
C GLU A 138 8.23 16.67 1.66
N SER A 139 8.99 16.36 2.72
CA SER A 139 10.46 16.46 2.72
C SER A 139 11.18 15.47 1.80
N GLN A 140 10.52 14.38 1.41
CA GLN A 140 11.05 13.40 0.45
C GLN A 140 10.82 13.84 -0.99
N LEU A 141 9.72 14.57 -1.24
CA LEU A 141 9.41 15.14 -2.55
C LEU A 141 10.23 16.40 -2.85
N THR A 142 10.51 17.25 -1.85
CA THR A 142 11.37 18.44 -2.03
C THR A 142 12.82 18.09 -2.35
N ARG A 143 13.25 16.85 -2.07
CA ARG A 143 14.60 16.35 -2.40
C ARG A 143 14.72 15.77 -3.81
N LEU A 144 13.62 15.70 -4.56
CA LEU A 144 13.56 15.18 -5.92
C LEU A 144 13.27 16.27 -6.97
N GLU A 145 13.09 17.53 -6.55
CA GLU A 145 13.06 18.69 -7.45
C GLU A 145 14.50 19.24 -7.57
N PRO A 146 15.02 19.45 -8.80
CA PRO A 146 16.37 19.93 -9.04
C PRO A 146 16.61 21.38 -8.61
#